data_AF-A0A916K582-F1
#
_entry.id   AF-A0A916K582-F1
#
_cell.length_a   1.000
_cell.length_b   1.000
_cell.length_c   1.000
_cell.angle_alpha   90.00
_cell.angle_beta   90.00
_cell.angle_gamma   90.00
#
_symmetry.space_group_name_H-M   'P 1'
#
loop_
_entity.id
_entity.type
_entity.pdbx_description
1 polymer ?
#
loop_
_entity_poly.entity_id
_entity_poly.type
_entity_poly.pdbx_seq_one_letter_code
_entity_poly.pdbx_strand_id
1 'polypeptide(L)' 'MVSGFSIGYMNFTMFLFLFSGIMILSIDVKGYAREGMHKEQLASRIMGWMSLVLAVLVYIGNWLYQKMY' A
#
# COMPACT_ATOMS: atom_id res chain seq x y z
N MET A 1 6.43 -22.16 -16.51
CA MET A 1 5.90 -20.93 -17.14
C MET A 1 4.85 -20.19 -16.29
N VAL A 2 4.33 -20.77 -15.18
CA VAL A 2 3.37 -20.09 -14.29
C VAL A 2 4.03 -19.10 -13.31
N SER A 3 5.30 -19.31 -12.96
CA SER A 3 6.03 -18.48 -11.97
C SER A 3 6.20 -17.01 -12.37
N GLY A 4 6.47 -16.73 -13.65
CA GLY A 4 6.67 -15.36 -14.12
C GLY A 4 5.41 -14.49 -14.07
N PHE A 5 4.24 -15.08 -14.32
CA PHE A 5 2.95 -14.35 -14.27
C PHE A 5 2.57 -13.99 -12.83
N SER A 6 2.75 -14.93 -11.89
CA SER A 6 2.49 -14.69 -10.46
C SER A 6 3.44 -13.63 -9.88
N ILE A 7 4.73 -13.64 -10.26
CA ILE A 7 5.70 -12.61 -9.83
C ILE A 7 5.31 -11.24 -10.40
N GLY A 8 4.93 -11.17 -11.68
CA GLY A 8 4.47 -9.93 -12.30
C GLY A 8 3.22 -9.35 -11.63
N TYR A 9 2.22 -10.19 -11.35
CA TYR A 9 0.99 -9.78 -10.67
C TYR A 9 1.26 -9.29 -9.24
N MET A 10 2.17 -9.96 -8.53
CA MET A 10 2.54 -9.59 -7.16
C MET A 10 3.27 -8.25 -7.10
N ASN A 11 4.21 -8.00 -8.01
CA ASN A 11 4.89 -6.71 -8.14
C ASN A 11 3.91 -5.58 -8.50
N PHE A 12 2.98 -5.84 -9.42
CA PHE A 12 1.94 -4.89 -9.79
C PHE A 12 1.01 -4.56 -8.61
N THR A 13 0.59 -5.57 -7.87
CA THR A 13 -0.24 -5.41 -6.66
C THR A 13 0.51 -4.60 -5.59
N MET A 14 1.79 -4.89 -5.34
CA MET A 14 2.63 -4.10 -4.43
C MET A 14 2.71 -2.64 -4.86
N PHE A 15 2.93 -2.38 -6.15
CA PHE A 15 2.94 -1.03 -6.70
C PHE A 15 1.61 -0.31 -6.46
N LEU A 16 0.47 -0.97 -6.70
CA LEU A 16 -0.86 -0.40 -6.45
C LEU A 16 -1.07 -0.06 -4.97
N PHE A 17 -0.64 -0.92 -4.04
CA PHE A 17 -0.76 -0.64 -2.61
C PHE A 17 0.12 0.56 -2.20
N LEU A 18 1.36 0.64 -2.70
CA LEU A 18 2.25 1.78 -2.43
C LEU A 18 1.67 3.06 -3.00
N PHE A 19 1.31 3.05 -4.28
CA PHE A 19 0.81 4.22 -4.99
C PHE A 19 -0.50 4.72 -4.38
N SER A 20 -1.45 3.82 -4.13
CA SER A 20 -2.72 4.17 -3.47
C SER A 20 -2.49 4.69 -2.05
N GLY A 21 -1.62 4.04 -1.26
CA GLY A 21 -1.30 4.49 0.09
C GLY A 21 -0.71 5.92 0.11
N ILE A 22 0.21 6.22 -0.81
CA ILE A 22 0.78 7.56 -0.98
C ILE A 22 -0.29 8.56 -1.42
N MET A 23 -1.15 8.20 -2.37
CA MET A 23 -2.24 9.07 -2.84
C MET A 23 -3.22 9.41 -1.72
N ILE A 24 -3.68 8.44 -0.95
CA ILE A 24 -4.60 8.66 0.18
C ILE A 24 -3.97 9.60 1.21
N LEU A 25 -2.71 9.39 1.58
CA LEU A 25 -2.02 10.24 2.55
C LEU A 25 -1.74 11.66 2.01
N SER A 26 -1.56 11.81 0.70
CA SER A 26 -1.18 13.08 0.08
C SER A 26 -2.37 13.92 -0.35
N ILE A 27 -3.45 13.29 -0.81
CA ILE A 27 -4.64 13.92 -1.37
C ILE A 27 -5.73 13.90 -0.30
N ASP A 28 -6.28 12.73 0.02
CA ASP A 28 -7.47 12.60 0.88
C ASP A 28 -7.24 13.19 2.27
N VAL A 29 -6.16 12.78 2.96
CA VAL A 29 -5.86 13.29 4.31
C VAL A 29 -5.70 14.81 4.32
N LYS A 30 -5.08 15.38 3.28
CA LYS A 30 -4.91 16.84 3.16
C LYS A 30 -6.22 17.54 2.77
N GLY A 31 -7.05 16.91 1.94
CA GLY A 31 -8.37 17.39 1.56
C GLY A 31 -9.30 17.45 2.76
N TYR A 32 -9.45 16.34 3.47
CA TYR A 32 -10.27 16.26 4.68
C TYR A 32 -9.77 17.20 5.79
N ALA A 33 -8.46 17.39 5.92
CA ALA A 33 -7.92 18.38 6.85
C ALA A 33 -8.32 19.82 6.50
N ARG A 34 -8.37 20.17 5.21
CA ARG A 34 -8.80 21.50 4.73
C ARG A 34 -10.28 21.75 4.95
N GLU A 35 -11.10 20.71 4.87
CA GLU A 35 -12.56 20.78 5.05
C GLU A 35 -13.01 20.62 6.52
N GLY A 36 -12.07 20.43 7.46
CA GLY A 36 -12.40 20.23 8.89
C GLY A 36 -13.02 18.86 9.20
N MET A 37 -12.89 17.90 8.28
CA MET A 37 -13.46 16.55 8.37
C MET A 37 -12.54 15.61 9.15
N HIS A 38 -12.47 15.79 10.47
CA HIS A 38 -11.48 15.10 11.31
C HIS A 38 -11.64 13.57 11.37
N LYS A 39 -12.88 13.05 11.25
CA LYS A 39 -13.12 11.60 11.32
C LYS A 39 -12.64 10.90 10.05
N GLU A 40 -12.93 11.50 8.91
CA GLU A 40 -12.59 11.05 7.56
C GLU A 40 -11.08 11.19 7.36
N GLN A 41 -10.49 12.29 7.84
CA GLN A 41 -9.03 12.46 7.89
C GLN A 41 -8.35 11.32 8.66
N LEU A 42 -8.86 10.95 9.84
CA LEU A 42 -8.31 9.86 10.64
C LEU A 42 -8.48 8.51 9.92
N ALA A 43 -9.67 8.24 9.38
CA ALA A 43 -9.94 7.02 8.62
C ALA A 43 -9.00 6.88 7.42
N SER A 44 -8.84 7.93 6.61
CA SER A 44 -7.92 7.94 5.46
C SER A 44 -6.46 7.83 5.88
N ARG A 45 -6.07 8.42 7.01
CA ARG A 45 -4.71 8.25 7.53
C ARG A 45 -4.44 6.80 7.90
N ILE A 46 -5.38 6.14 8.57
CA ILE A 46 -5.26 4.70 8.91
C ILE A 46 -5.20 3.87 7.63
N MET A 47 -6.12 4.09 6.68
CA MET A 47 -6.15 3.36 5.41
C MET A 47 -4.85 3.52 4.61
N GLY A 48 -4.36 4.75 4.45
CA GLY A 48 -3.12 5.01 3.74
C GLY A 48 -1.92 4.33 4.37
N TRP A 49 -1.76 4.40 5.70
CA TRP A 49 -0.69 3.70 6.41
C TRP A 49 -0.84 2.17 6.34
N MET A 50 -2.05 1.63 6.43
CA MET A 50 -2.29 0.19 6.25
C MET A 50 -1.87 -0.28 4.85
N SER A 51 -2.20 0.47 3.80
CA SER A 51 -1.78 0.14 2.43
C SER A 51 -0.26 0.11 2.30
N LEU A 52 0.45 1.08 2.89
CA LEU A 52 1.92 1.11 2.89
C LEU A 52 2.54 -0.05 3.67
N VAL A 53 2.02 -0.34 4.87
CA VAL A 53 2.50 -1.44 5.71
C VAL A 53 2.29 -2.78 5.02
N LEU A 54 1.12 -3.00 4.40
CA LEU A 54 0.85 -4.22 3.63
C LEU A 54 1.83 -4.39 2.47
N ALA A 55 2.11 -3.32 1.71
CA ALA A 55 3.10 -3.41 0.63
C ALA A 55 4.49 -3.80 1.15
N VAL A 56 4.93 -3.20 2.27
CA VAL A 56 6.23 -3.52 2.88
C VAL A 56 6.26 -4.96 3.40
N LEU A 57 5.21 -5.42 4.06
CA LEU A 57 5.11 -6.79 4.55
C LEU A 57 5.15 -7.82 3.42
N VAL A 58 4.44 -7.55 2.32
CA VAL A 58 4.45 -8.41 1.13
C VAL A 58 5.85 -8.44 0.49
N TYR A 59 6.53 -7.29 0.41
CA TYR A 59 7.91 -7.22 -0.08
C TYR A 59 8.88 -8.03 0.78
N ILE A 60 8.84 -7.85 2.11
CA ILE A 60 9.68 -8.59 3.05
C ILE A 60 9.38 -10.09 2.99
N GLY A 61 8.09 -10.47 2.97
CA GLY A 61 7.67 -11.86 2.85
C GLY A 61 8.17 -12.50 1.56
N ASN A 62 8.12 -11.79 0.44
CA ASN A 62 8.66 -12.27 -0.82
C ASN A 62 10.19 -12.42 -0.78
N TRP A 63 10.89 -11.45 -0.22
CA TRP A 63 12.34 -11.49 -0.08
C TRP A 63 12.80 -12.67 0.79
N LEU A 64 12.12 -12.91 1.92
CA LEU A 64 12.38 -14.07 2.77
C LEU A 64 12.10 -15.38 2.02
N TYR A 65 10.99 -15.45 1.28
CA TYR A 65 10.65 -16.64 0.49
C TYR A 65 11.74 -16.98 -0.55
N GLN A 66 12.18 -15.98 -1.33
CA GLN A 66 13.26 -16.15 -2.32
C GLN A 66 14.63 -16.47 -1.68
N LYS A 67 14.84 -16.08 -0.42
CA LYS A 67 16.11 -16.34 0.28
C LYS A 67 16.17 -17.75 0.88
N MET A 68 15.02 -18.30 1.27
CA MET A 68 14.94 -19.62 1.93
C MET A 68 14.71 -20.78 0.95
N TYR A 69 14.16 -20.52 -0.25
CA TYR A 69 13.88 -21.49 -1.30
C TYR A 69 14.42 -21.01 -2.64
#